data_AF-A0A1I2RMA2-F1
#
_entry.id   AF-A0A1I2RMA2-F1
#
_cell.length_a   1.000
_cell.length_b   1.000
_cell.length_c   1.000
_cell.angle_alpha   90.00
_cell.angle_beta   90.00
_cell.angle_gamma   90.00
#
_symmetry.space_group_name_H-M   'P 1'
#
loop_
_entity.id
_entity.type
_entity.pdbx_description
1 polymer ?
#
loop_
_entity_poly.entity_id
_entity_poly.type
_entity_poly.pdbx_seq_one_letter_code
_entity_poly.pdbx_strand_id
1 'polypeptide(L)'
;MRFSSRTAVALTFSTISAPAMAESIDPAIPSIRTSAIQAPAIQAPALPAAGIAPPANAAEVTLPGAEAAARLEVAQPLAPIACAGLAAPGCETMDIAPSGQAAADWDLSDLRRREALAIAPDERGYRIALAEGACRGDCPMGPPTPAKRAWADHVPGEYATHRGFFKQAGTITTELLLVGAYFSVQSGSKFFKETSSFHFHDEGWFGKNTSNVGVDKLAHAFNTYLLADIIHARLHETTNASQGDALTAGIMAAGFMALNEISDAIEPDAGYSMQDVTMNIAGAAFSVLRNTVPGVKEKVSFKVEIVPNDQFYTRAGKPHYAQQRFMFSLKGAGFPGLRRTPLRFVDLQVGYFASRFLNEDRAAGREPKRHLFVGLGLNVGELLFGESNSGFGKAGRAVLDYLQLPYTSIRYDTTGRLGN
;
A
#
# COMPACT_ATOMS: atom_id res chain seq x y z
N MET A 1 -40.11 -22.16 14.41
CA MET A 1 -39.26 -21.85 13.24
C MET A 1 -39.00 -20.34 13.20
N ARG A 2 -37.77 -19.89 13.48
CA ARG A 2 -37.36 -18.48 13.37
C ARG A 2 -36.27 -18.40 12.32
N PHE A 3 -36.53 -17.71 11.21
CA PHE A 3 -35.51 -17.40 10.20
C PHE A 3 -34.70 -16.19 10.66
N SER A 4 -33.40 -16.41 10.82
CA SER A 4 -32.40 -15.38 11.10
C SER A 4 -32.00 -14.69 9.80
N SER A 5 -32.13 -13.37 9.75
CA SER A 5 -31.67 -12.51 8.66
C SER A 5 -30.14 -12.56 8.53
N ARG A 6 -29.63 -13.22 7.49
CA ARG A 6 -28.24 -13.08 7.03
C ARG A 6 -28.18 -11.88 6.08
N THR A 7 -27.55 -10.80 6.51
CA THR A 7 -27.21 -9.69 5.61
C THR A 7 -25.88 -10.04 4.96
N ALA A 8 -25.93 -10.53 3.72
CA ALA A 8 -24.74 -10.67 2.88
C ALA A 8 -24.37 -9.28 2.36
N VAL A 9 -23.22 -8.75 2.76
CA VAL A 9 -22.61 -7.60 2.09
C VAL A 9 -21.94 -8.15 0.83
N ALA A 10 -22.64 -8.10 -0.29
CA ALA A 10 -22.05 -8.35 -1.60
C ALA A 10 -21.14 -7.16 -1.95
N LEU A 11 -19.83 -7.34 -1.83
CA LEU A 11 -18.86 -6.51 -2.54
C LEU A 11 -18.98 -6.86 -4.02
N THR A 12 -19.81 -6.12 -4.74
CA THR A 12 -19.89 -6.18 -6.19
C THR A 12 -18.64 -5.51 -6.74
N PHE A 13 -17.70 -6.30 -7.28
CA PHE A 13 -16.75 -5.76 -8.24
C PHE A 13 -17.55 -5.41 -9.49
N SER A 14 -17.64 -4.12 -9.83
CA SER A 14 -18.14 -3.70 -11.14
C SER A 14 -17.18 -4.22 -12.20
N THR A 15 -17.52 -5.36 -12.79
CA THR A 15 -17.01 -5.79 -14.08
C THR A 15 -17.51 -4.79 -15.12
N ILE A 16 -16.59 -4.01 -15.69
CA ILE A 16 -16.87 -3.23 -16.90
C ILE A 16 -17.03 -4.26 -18.02
N SER A 17 -18.28 -4.46 -18.44
CA SER A 17 -18.67 -5.30 -19.57
C SER A 17 -17.95 -4.89 -20.85
N ALA A 18 -17.36 -5.86 -21.55
CA ALA A 18 -16.97 -5.73 -22.94
C ALA A 18 -18.20 -6.00 -23.83
N PRO A 19 -18.46 -5.22 -24.89
CA PRO A 19 -19.44 -5.61 -25.88
C PRO A 19 -18.87 -6.72 -26.76
N ALA A 20 -19.68 -7.75 -26.97
CA ALA A 20 -19.45 -8.79 -27.96
C ALA A 20 -19.51 -8.18 -29.37
N MET A 21 -18.46 -8.41 -30.16
CA MET A 21 -18.50 -8.25 -31.61
C MET A 21 -18.54 -9.65 -32.20
N ALA A 22 -19.70 -9.98 -32.77
CA ALA A 22 -19.88 -11.11 -33.66
C ALA A 22 -19.29 -10.74 -35.02
N GLU A 23 -18.43 -11.59 -35.57
CA GLU A 23 -18.13 -11.57 -36.98
C GLU A 23 -18.09 -12.99 -37.53
N SER A 24 -18.74 -13.14 -38.68
CA SER A 24 -19.16 -14.38 -39.32
C SER A 24 -17.98 -15.18 -39.86
N ILE A 25 -18.06 -16.49 -39.66
CA ILE A 25 -17.31 -17.49 -40.42
C ILE A 25 -18.01 -17.70 -41.77
N ASP A 26 -17.26 -17.67 -42.87
CA ASP A 26 -17.49 -18.60 -43.99
C ASP A 26 -16.14 -18.93 -44.69
N PRO A 27 -15.89 -20.18 -45.11
CA PRO A 27 -14.56 -20.68 -45.47
C PRO A 27 -14.35 -20.82 -46.99
N ALA A 28 -13.12 -20.63 -47.47
CA ALA A 28 -12.64 -21.29 -48.69
C ALA A 28 -11.10 -21.21 -48.81
N ILE A 29 -10.48 -22.39 -48.88
CA ILE A 29 -9.12 -22.69 -49.34
C ILE A 29 -9.19 -22.81 -50.89
N PRO A 30 -8.20 -22.34 -51.69
CA PRO A 30 -7.08 -23.20 -52.08
C PRO A 30 -5.69 -22.56 -52.23
N SER A 31 -4.71 -23.45 -52.04
CA SER A 31 -3.26 -23.34 -52.23
C SER A 31 -2.83 -22.89 -53.62
N ILE A 32 -1.76 -22.08 -53.73
CA ILE A 32 -0.79 -22.14 -54.84
C ILE A 32 0.62 -21.73 -54.33
N ARG A 33 1.62 -22.58 -54.62
CA ARG A 33 3.07 -22.27 -54.58
C ARG A 33 3.44 -21.34 -55.75
N THR A 34 4.35 -20.38 -55.57
CA THR A 34 5.62 -20.30 -56.36
C THR A 34 6.46 -19.04 -56.04
N SER A 35 7.75 -19.32 -55.84
CA SER A 35 8.95 -18.68 -56.42
C SER A 35 9.25 -17.19 -56.23
N ALA A 36 10.47 -16.98 -55.71
CA ALA A 36 11.28 -15.77 -55.78
C ALA A 36 11.57 -15.33 -57.23
N ILE A 37 11.49 -14.03 -57.50
CA ILE A 37 12.16 -13.33 -58.60
C ILE A 37 12.61 -11.95 -58.09
N GLN A 38 13.87 -11.59 -58.39
CA GLN A 38 14.53 -10.32 -58.10
C GLN A 38 14.02 -9.15 -58.97
N ALA A 39 14.32 -7.94 -58.46
CA ALA A 39 13.94 -6.58 -58.88
C ALA A 39 14.18 -6.19 -60.36
N PRO A 40 13.64 -5.03 -60.79
CA PRO A 40 14.49 -3.84 -60.78
C PRO A 40 13.80 -2.52 -60.36
N ALA A 41 14.65 -1.56 -59.99
CA ALA A 41 14.31 -0.18 -59.65
C ALA A 41 13.74 0.61 -60.85
N ILE A 42 12.68 1.39 -60.61
CA ILE A 42 12.19 2.42 -61.54
C ILE A 42 11.94 3.72 -60.74
N GLN A 43 12.45 4.81 -61.32
CA GLN A 43 12.47 6.18 -60.86
C GLN A 43 11.05 6.75 -60.64
N ALA A 44 10.89 7.54 -59.57
CA ALA A 44 9.70 8.35 -59.31
C ALA A 44 9.77 9.68 -60.07
N PRO A 45 8.68 10.14 -60.72
CA PRO A 45 8.59 11.52 -61.21
C PRO A 45 8.10 12.45 -60.11
N ALA A 46 8.77 13.60 -60.01
CA ALA A 46 8.35 14.75 -59.19
C ALA A 46 7.15 15.46 -59.81
N LEU A 47 6.17 15.85 -58.98
CA LEU A 47 5.09 16.81 -59.29
C LEU A 47 4.78 17.66 -58.03
N PRO A 48 4.16 18.84 -58.18
CA PRO A 48 4.69 20.07 -57.60
C PRO A 48 3.96 20.56 -56.35
N ALA A 49 4.64 21.45 -55.64
CA ALA A 49 4.15 22.22 -54.50
C ALA A 49 2.97 23.12 -54.88
N ALA A 50 1.86 22.98 -54.16
CA ALA A 50 0.80 23.97 -54.09
C ALA A 50 0.79 24.56 -52.67
N GLY A 51 1.13 25.84 -52.58
CA GLY A 51 1.11 26.61 -51.34
C GLY A 51 -0.31 26.93 -50.90
N ILE A 52 -0.54 26.83 -49.60
CA ILE A 52 -1.68 27.45 -48.93
C ILE A 52 -1.10 28.26 -47.76
N ALA A 53 -1.27 29.58 -47.85
CA ALA A 53 -0.88 30.54 -46.84
C ALA A 53 -1.82 30.46 -45.61
N PRO A 54 -1.32 30.72 -44.39
CA PRO A 54 -2.15 30.76 -43.19
C PRO A 54 -2.84 32.14 -43.05
N PRO A 55 -4.05 32.21 -42.44
CA PRO A 55 -4.65 33.49 -42.10
C PRO A 55 -3.97 34.10 -40.88
N ALA A 56 -3.65 35.39 -41.01
CA ALA A 56 -3.24 36.28 -39.94
C ALA A 56 -4.44 36.84 -39.17
N ASN A 57 -4.15 37.27 -37.93
CA ASN A 57 -4.91 38.16 -37.05
C ASN A 57 -5.86 37.53 -36.03
N ALA A 58 -5.36 37.35 -34.81
CA ALA A 58 -6.13 37.57 -33.59
C ALA A 58 -5.23 38.15 -32.48
N ALA A 59 -5.42 39.46 -32.29
CA ALA A 59 -5.15 40.31 -31.14
C ALA A 59 -4.27 39.79 -29.98
N GLU A 60 -3.13 40.44 -29.88
CA GLU A 60 -2.27 40.58 -28.71
C GLU A 60 -3.03 41.32 -27.58
N VAL A 61 -3.34 40.61 -26.49
CA VAL A 61 -3.82 41.22 -25.24
C VAL A 61 -2.62 41.42 -24.33
N THR A 62 -2.20 42.68 -24.23
CA THR A 62 -1.14 43.14 -23.34
C THR A 62 -1.74 43.33 -21.94
N LEU A 63 -1.22 42.66 -20.91
CA LEU A 63 -1.47 43.00 -19.51
C LEU A 63 -0.19 43.55 -18.89
N PRO A 64 -0.23 44.72 -18.22
CA PRO A 64 0.96 45.37 -17.69
C PRO A 64 1.34 44.86 -16.28
N GLY A 65 2.65 44.72 -16.07
CA GLY A 65 3.38 45.17 -14.88
C GLY A 65 3.12 44.49 -13.54
N ALA A 66 4.10 43.71 -13.08
CA ALA A 66 4.57 43.74 -11.69
C ALA A 66 5.92 43.02 -11.56
N GLU A 67 7.00 43.73 -11.92
CA GLU A 67 8.30 43.47 -11.31
C GLU A 67 8.22 43.92 -9.84
N ALA A 68 8.33 42.97 -8.92
CA ALA A 68 8.65 43.24 -7.53
C ALA A 68 9.61 42.15 -7.05
N ALA A 69 10.90 42.39 -7.27
CA ALA A 69 11.96 41.69 -6.58
C ALA A 69 11.94 42.07 -5.10
N ALA A 70 11.24 41.28 -4.28
CA ALA A 70 11.37 41.35 -2.83
C ALA A 70 12.58 40.50 -2.40
N ARG A 71 13.71 41.17 -2.15
CA ARG A 71 14.78 40.66 -1.29
C ARG A 71 14.19 40.44 0.10
N LEU A 72 14.07 39.19 0.55
CA LEU A 72 13.82 38.91 1.95
C LEU A 72 15.17 38.91 2.68
N GLU A 73 15.41 39.96 3.45
CA GLU A 73 16.51 40.03 4.40
C GLU A 73 16.34 38.95 5.47
N VAL A 74 17.46 38.29 5.78
CA VAL A 74 17.60 37.32 6.85
C VAL A 74 17.42 38.07 8.18
N ALA A 75 16.28 37.89 8.83
CA ALA A 75 16.05 38.35 10.19
C ALA A 75 16.95 37.56 11.16
N GLN A 76 17.69 38.30 11.99
CA GLN A 76 18.55 37.77 13.04
C GLN A 76 17.78 36.99 14.10
N PRO A 77 18.41 36.02 14.79
CA PRO A 77 17.74 35.25 15.83
C PRO A 77 17.37 36.13 17.03
N LEU A 78 16.12 36.02 17.46
CA LEU A 78 15.60 36.60 18.69
C LEU A 78 16.39 36.08 19.90
N ALA A 79 16.90 37.00 20.71
CA ALA A 79 17.47 36.73 22.01
C ALA A 79 16.42 36.14 22.98
N PRO A 80 16.83 35.31 23.96
CA PRO A 80 15.91 34.67 24.88
C PRO A 80 15.24 35.70 25.80
N ILE A 81 13.92 35.60 25.91
CA ILE A 81 13.10 36.35 26.87
C ILE A 81 13.46 35.87 28.27
N ALA A 82 14.03 36.78 29.07
CA ALA A 82 14.23 36.59 30.49
C ALA A 82 12.88 36.60 31.21
N CYS A 83 12.54 35.50 31.90
CA CYS A 83 11.44 35.47 32.87
C CYS A 83 11.92 36.13 34.17
N ALA A 84 11.42 37.34 34.44
CA ALA A 84 11.55 37.98 35.74
C ALA A 84 10.22 37.89 36.50
N GLY A 85 10.24 37.15 37.61
CA GLY A 85 9.45 37.44 38.81
C GLY A 85 8.01 36.95 38.84
N LEU A 86 7.78 35.81 39.50
CA LEU A 86 6.81 35.66 40.59
C LEU A 86 7.01 34.28 41.24
N ALA A 87 7.28 34.27 42.54
CA ALA A 87 7.65 33.11 43.32
C ALA A 87 6.44 32.18 43.58
N ALA A 88 6.60 30.89 43.30
CA ALA A 88 5.82 29.80 43.88
C ALA A 88 6.73 28.58 44.09
N PRO A 89 6.67 27.88 45.23
CA PRO A 89 7.58 26.76 45.53
C PRO A 89 7.07 25.47 44.86
N GLY A 90 7.94 24.77 44.10
CA GLY A 90 7.63 23.40 43.65
C GLY A 90 8.21 22.90 42.31
N CYS A 91 9.17 23.57 41.67
CA CYS A 91 9.83 23.02 40.48
C CYS A 91 11.27 22.59 40.80
N GLU A 92 11.49 21.27 40.89
CA GLU A 92 12.82 20.67 40.78
C GLU A 92 13.32 20.82 39.33
N THR A 93 14.51 21.37 39.17
CA THR A 93 15.21 21.47 37.89
C THR A 93 15.82 20.11 37.54
N MET A 94 15.40 19.53 36.42
CA MET A 94 16.04 18.34 35.85
C MET A 94 17.20 18.81 34.97
N ASP A 95 18.43 18.64 35.46
CA ASP A 95 19.66 18.91 34.70
C ASP A 95 19.78 17.93 33.53
N ILE A 96 19.76 18.45 32.30
CA ILE A 96 20.11 17.68 31.10
C ILE A 96 21.55 18.04 30.73
N ALA A 97 22.47 17.13 31.06
CA ALA A 97 23.83 17.16 30.54
C ALA A 97 23.83 16.80 29.03
N PRO A 98 24.65 17.45 28.19
CA PRO A 98 24.72 17.14 26.78
C PRO A 98 25.69 15.97 26.56
N SER A 99 25.19 14.75 26.35
CA SER A 99 26.01 13.63 25.89
C SER A 99 25.97 13.55 24.36
N GLY A 100 26.79 14.37 23.71
CA GLY A 100 27.23 14.10 22.35
C GLY A 100 28.40 13.13 22.41
N GLN A 101 28.19 11.87 22.01
CA GLN A 101 29.19 11.03 21.33
C GLN A 101 28.60 9.68 20.88
N ALA A 102 28.78 9.47 19.57
CA ALA A 102 29.10 8.21 18.90
C ALA A 102 28.10 7.04 18.93
N ALA A 103 27.25 7.04 17.91
CA ALA A 103 26.87 5.83 17.19
C ALA A 103 28.12 5.23 16.50
N ALA A 104 28.78 4.28 17.16
CA ALA A 104 29.83 3.44 16.58
C ALA A 104 30.09 2.21 17.46
N ASP A 105 29.08 1.36 17.63
CA ASP A 105 29.25 -0.08 17.87
C ASP A 105 27.86 -0.71 18.03
N TRP A 106 27.38 -1.35 16.96
CA TRP A 106 26.20 -2.19 16.98
C TRP A 106 26.65 -3.61 16.69
N ASP A 107 26.94 -4.37 17.75
CA ASP A 107 27.30 -5.78 17.67
C ASP A 107 26.05 -6.66 17.79
N LEU A 108 25.75 -7.40 16.72
CA LEU A 108 24.61 -8.32 16.64
C LEU A 108 24.80 -9.60 17.48
N SER A 109 25.95 -9.79 18.11
CA SER A 109 26.22 -10.92 19.00
C SER A 109 25.49 -10.83 20.35
N ASP A 110 25.00 -9.65 20.73
CA ASP A 110 24.37 -9.41 22.05
C ASP A 110 22.91 -9.90 22.14
N LEU A 111 22.30 -10.27 21.01
CA LEU A 111 20.95 -10.86 20.95
C LEU A 111 20.89 -12.32 21.46
N ARG A 112 22.02 -12.92 21.87
CA ARG A 112 22.06 -14.28 22.43
C ARG A 112 21.98 -14.33 23.96
N ARG A 113 22.04 -13.22 24.67
CA ARG A 113 21.87 -13.21 26.13
C ARG A 113 20.38 -13.25 26.49
N ARG A 114 19.91 -14.45 26.86
CA ARG A 114 18.67 -14.65 27.60
C ARG A 114 18.83 -14.09 29.02
N GLU A 115 18.61 -12.79 29.18
CA GLU A 115 18.23 -12.25 30.48
C GLU A 115 16.90 -11.54 30.34
N ALA A 116 15.96 -11.98 31.16
CA ALA A 116 14.59 -11.53 31.19
C ALA A 116 14.52 -10.03 31.51
N LEU A 117 14.31 -9.20 30.49
CA LEU A 117 13.81 -7.85 30.67
C LEU A 117 12.32 -7.97 31.04
N ALA A 118 12.07 -8.25 32.31
CA ALA A 118 10.76 -8.06 32.93
C ALA A 118 10.49 -6.55 32.94
N ILE A 119 9.84 -6.06 31.88
CA ILE A 119 9.15 -4.78 31.92
C ILE A 119 7.99 -4.98 32.91
N ALA A 120 8.19 -4.52 34.14
CA ALA A 120 7.14 -4.44 35.13
C ALA A 120 5.98 -3.60 34.53
N PRO A 121 4.75 -4.14 34.45
CA PRO A 121 3.63 -3.34 34.02
C PRO A 121 3.36 -2.26 35.08
N ASP A 122 3.28 -1.01 34.63
CA ASP A 122 2.75 0.13 35.39
C ASP A 122 1.36 -0.25 35.95
N GLU A 123 1.26 -0.29 37.27
CA GLU A 123 0.08 -0.74 38.04
C GLU A 123 -1.15 0.19 37.96
N ARG A 124 -1.25 1.09 36.98
CA ARG A 124 -2.36 2.07 36.89
C ARG A 124 -3.30 1.94 35.70
N GLY A 125 -3.28 0.83 34.94
CA GLY A 125 -4.04 0.72 33.69
C GLY A 125 -5.03 -0.43 33.50
N TYR A 126 -5.05 -1.46 34.36
CA TYR A 126 -5.92 -2.63 34.15
C TYR A 126 -6.66 -3.06 35.41
N ARG A 127 -7.46 -2.14 35.98
CA ARG A 127 -8.60 -2.56 36.79
C ARG A 127 -9.72 -2.94 35.84
N ILE A 128 -9.80 -4.23 35.52
CA ILE A 128 -11.11 -4.85 35.33
C ILE A 128 -11.86 -4.52 36.62
N ALA A 129 -12.91 -3.71 36.53
CA ALA A 129 -13.84 -3.53 37.63
C ALA A 129 -14.56 -4.87 37.84
N LEU A 130 -13.89 -5.80 38.52
CA LEU A 130 -14.59 -6.76 39.36
C LEU A 130 -15.19 -5.90 40.47
N ALA A 131 -16.51 -5.75 40.43
CA ALA A 131 -17.25 -5.19 41.53
C ALA A 131 -17.00 -6.06 42.77
N GLU A 132 -16.02 -5.68 43.59
CA GLU A 132 -15.91 -6.16 44.97
C GLU A 132 -17.08 -5.55 45.75
N GLY A 133 -18.24 -6.18 45.61
CA GLY A 133 -19.49 -5.70 46.15
C GLY A 133 -20.65 -6.64 45.86
N ALA A 134 -20.76 -7.69 46.69
CA ALA A 134 -21.96 -8.49 46.93
C ALA A 134 -22.45 -9.42 45.81
N CYS A 135 -21.85 -10.60 45.69
CA CYS A 135 -22.57 -11.82 45.33
C CYS A 135 -22.15 -12.95 46.29
N ARG A 136 -22.89 -13.10 47.41
CA ARG A 136 -22.92 -14.33 48.20
C ARG A 136 -24.12 -15.15 47.70
N GLY A 137 -23.85 -16.15 46.88
CA GLY A 137 -24.84 -17.04 46.28
C GLY A 137 -24.52 -17.30 44.82
N ASP A 138 -24.76 -18.53 44.35
CA ASP A 138 -24.46 -19.03 43.01
C ASP A 138 -24.84 -18.05 41.89
N CYS A 139 -23.88 -17.22 41.48
CA CYS A 139 -23.98 -16.52 40.21
C CYS A 139 -23.63 -17.53 39.11
N PRO A 140 -24.55 -17.83 38.18
CA PRO A 140 -24.14 -18.49 36.96
C PRO A 140 -23.10 -17.57 36.31
N MET A 141 -21.85 -18.04 36.23
CA MET A 141 -20.79 -17.45 35.43
C MET A 141 -21.19 -17.57 33.96
N GLY A 142 -22.18 -16.77 33.55
CA GLY A 142 -22.41 -16.47 32.15
C GLY A 142 -21.14 -15.81 31.63
N PRO A 143 -20.73 -16.09 30.38
CA PRO A 143 -19.55 -15.46 29.82
C PRO A 143 -19.72 -13.94 29.95
N PRO A 144 -18.68 -13.21 30.40
CA PRO A 144 -18.75 -11.76 30.48
C PRO A 144 -19.24 -11.24 29.14
N THR A 145 -20.27 -10.40 29.16
CA THR A 145 -20.78 -9.75 27.96
C THR A 145 -19.59 -9.06 27.32
N PRO A 146 -19.15 -9.45 26.11
CA PRO A 146 -17.84 -9.04 25.66
C PRO A 146 -17.87 -7.54 25.45
N ALA A 147 -17.09 -6.81 26.25
CA ALA A 147 -16.61 -5.50 25.84
C ALA A 147 -16.13 -5.65 24.40
N LYS A 148 -16.48 -4.68 23.55
CA LYS A 148 -16.19 -4.72 22.11
C LYS A 148 -14.68 -4.95 21.95
N ARG A 149 -14.29 -6.17 21.55
CA ARG A 149 -12.88 -6.56 21.43
C ARG A 149 -12.17 -5.61 20.48
N ALA A 150 -10.94 -5.23 20.82
CA ALA A 150 -10.10 -4.50 19.89
C ALA A 150 -9.79 -5.40 18.68
N TRP A 151 -9.48 -4.80 17.54
CA TRP A 151 -9.23 -5.56 16.31
C TRP A 151 -8.06 -6.55 16.43
N ALA A 152 -7.03 -6.20 17.21
CA ALA A 152 -5.88 -7.04 17.45
C ALA A 152 -6.10 -8.08 18.58
N ASP A 153 -7.28 -8.11 19.21
CA ASP A 153 -7.56 -9.07 20.27
C ASP A 153 -7.96 -10.41 19.65
N HIS A 154 -7.27 -11.46 20.09
CA HIS A 154 -7.49 -12.82 19.62
C HIS A 154 -7.94 -13.73 20.77
N VAL A 155 -8.87 -14.64 20.48
CA VAL A 155 -9.28 -15.70 21.39
C VAL A 155 -8.12 -16.68 21.55
N PRO A 156 -7.57 -16.86 22.77
CA PRO A 156 -6.45 -17.77 23.01
C PRO A 156 -6.71 -19.18 22.48
N GLY A 157 -5.65 -19.89 22.08
CA GLY A 157 -5.72 -21.23 21.50
C GLY A 157 -6.67 -22.16 22.26
N GLU A 158 -6.36 -22.48 23.52
CA GLU A 158 -7.27 -22.16 24.64
C GLU A 158 -8.78 -22.40 24.49
N TYR A 159 -9.41 -21.37 23.95
CA TYR A 159 -10.85 -21.18 23.81
C TYR A 159 -11.24 -21.01 22.33
N ALA A 160 -10.27 -21.07 21.41
CA ALA A 160 -10.49 -20.89 19.99
C ALA A 160 -11.28 -22.07 19.40
N THR A 161 -12.30 -21.73 18.61
CA THR A 161 -13.17 -22.70 17.92
C THR A 161 -12.49 -23.33 16.71
N HIS A 162 -11.55 -22.61 16.08
CA HIS A 162 -10.81 -23.06 14.91
C HIS A 162 -9.30 -22.91 15.16
N ARG A 163 -8.68 -23.99 15.64
CA ARG A 163 -7.25 -24.03 15.93
C ARG A 163 -6.44 -24.49 14.73
N GLY A 164 -5.43 -23.69 14.38
CA GLY A 164 -4.44 -24.03 13.38
C GLY A 164 -4.87 -23.77 11.94
N PHE A 165 -3.86 -23.74 11.07
CA PHE A 165 -3.95 -23.28 9.69
C PHE A 165 -5.11 -23.91 8.90
N PHE A 166 -5.16 -25.25 8.81
CA PHE A 166 -6.15 -25.92 7.95
C PHE A 166 -7.60 -25.75 8.43
N LYS A 167 -7.82 -25.70 9.75
CA LYS A 167 -9.16 -25.48 10.30
C LYS A 167 -9.64 -24.05 10.05
N GLN A 168 -8.73 -23.07 10.13
CA GLN A 168 -9.03 -21.67 9.84
C GLN A 168 -9.26 -21.47 8.34
N ALA A 169 -8.34 -21.90 7.48
CA ALA A 169 -8.45 -21.82 6.02
C ALA A 169 -9.73 -22.52 5.50
N GLY A 170 -10.12 -23.63 6.12
CA GLY A 170 -11.36 -24.35 5.78
C GLY A 170 -12.65 -23.56 6.01
N THR A 171 -12.61 -22.43 6.73
CA THR A 171 -13.79 -21.58 6.95
C THR A 171 -14.08 -20.58 5.84
N ILE A 172 -13.12 -20.35 4.93
CA ILE A 172 -13.18 -19.33 3.86
C ILE A 172 -12.99 -19.96 2.47
N THR A 173 -13.39 -21.22 2.28
CA THR A 173 -13.14 -21.97 1.04
C THR A 173 -13.69 -21.28 -0.20
N THR A 174 -14.84 -20.63 -0.10
CA THR A 174 -15.43 -19.87 -1.21
C THR A 174 -14.54 -18.68 -1.60
N GLU A 175 -14.05 -17.90 -0.63
CA GLU A 175 -13.14 -16.79 -0.88
C GLU A 175 -11.82 -17.26 -1.49
N LEU A 176 -11.28 -18.38 -1.01
CA LEU A 176 -10.07 -18.97 -1.58
C LEU A 176 -10.25 -19.43 -3.02
N LEU A 177 -11.43 -19.99 -3.35
CA LEU A 177 -11.76 -20.34 -4.73
C LEU A 177 -11.86 -19.10 -5.61
N LEU A 178 -12.44 -18.00 -5.12
CA LEU A 178 -12.51 -16.73 -5.85
C LEU A 178 -11.13 -16.12 -6.08
N VAL A 179 -10.28 -16.09 -5.05
CA VAL A 179 -8.89 -15.62 -5.15
C VAL A 179 -8.10 -16.52 -6.12
N GLY A 180 -8.22 -17.84 -5.97
CA GLY A 180 -7.59 -18.80 -6.87
C GLY A 180 -8.05 -18.64 -8.32
N ALA A 181 -9.33 -18.42 -8.56
CA ALA A 181 -9.87 -18.15 -9.90
C ALA A 181 -9.33 -16.84 -10.47
N TYR A 182 -9.23 -15.78 -9.67
CA TYR A 182 -8.63 -14.51 -10.10
C TYR A 182 -7.18 -14.69 -10.55
N PHE A 183 -6.34 -15.30 -9.71
CA PHE A 183 -4.94 -15.57 -10.05
C PHE A 183 -4.81 -16.52 -11.25
N SER A 184 -5.74 -17.47 -11.40
CA SER A 184 -5.77 -18.38 -12.56
C SER A 184 -6.13 -17.65 -13.85
N VAL A 185 -7.04 -16.68 -13.83
CA VAL A 185 -7.35 -15.85 -15.00
C VAL A 185 -6.15 -14.96 -15.36
N GLN A 186 -5.54 -14.32 -14.35
CA GLN A 186 -4.38 -13.46 -14.55
C GLN A 186 -3.19 -14.23 -15.11
N SER A 187 -2.81 -15.33 -14.47
CA SER A 187 -1.70 -16.20 -14.88
C SER A 187 -2.02 -16.96 -16.15
N GLY A 188 -3.27 -17.41 -16.31
CA GLY A 188 -3.77 -18.18 -17.45
C GLY A 188 -3.55 -17.46 -18.79
N SER A 189 -3.70 -16.13 -18.79
CA SER A 189 -3.46 -15.30 -19.98
C SER A 189 -2.02 -15.42 -20.54
N LYS A 190 -1.05 -15.81 -19.71
CA LYS A 190 0.37 -15.92 -20.08
C LYS A 190 0.67 -17.19 -20.87
N PHE A 191 -0.12 -18.26 -20.70
CA PHE A 191 0.00 -19.48 -21.50
C PHE A 191 -0.38 -19.29 -22.98
N PHE A 192 -1.08 -18.21 -23.30
CA PHE A 192 -1.43 -17.85 -24.68
C PHE A 192 -0.39 -16.91 -25.34
N LYS A 193 0.70 -16.61 -24.64
CA LYS A 193 1.85 -15.85 -25.15
C LYS A 193 3.03 -16.78 -25.40
N GLU A 194 4.10 -16.22 -25.98
CA GLU A 194 5.38 -16.93 -26.03
C GLU A 194 5.84 -17.25 -24.62
N THR A 195 6.18 -18.52 -24.39
CA THR A 195 6.61 -19.04 -23.09
C THR A 195 8.03 -19.55 -23.18
N SER A 196 8.72 -19.54 -22.04
CA SER A 196 10.05 -20.09 -21.86
C SER A 196 10.01 -21.23 -20.83
N SER A 197 11.08 -22.01 -20.76
CA SER A 197 11.27 -22.94 -19.64
C SER A 197 11.39 -22.16 -18.32
N PHE A 198 10.95 -22.79 -17.22
CA PHE A 198 11.12 -22.22 -15.88
C PHE A 198 12.56 -21.73 -15.67
N HIS A 199 12.70 -20.47 -15.27
CA HIS A 199 14.00 -19.89 -14.96
C HIS A 199 13.89 -18.88 -13.82
N PHE A 200 15.01 -18.71 -13.11
CA PHE A 200 15.17 -17.64 -12.14
C PHE A 200 15.66 -16.38 -12.85
N HIS A 201 15.27 -15.22 -12.33
CA HIS A 201 15.74 -13.94 -12.85
C HIS A 201 16.06 -13.01 -11.68
N ASP A 202 17.23 -12.38 -11.76
CA ASP A 202 17.63 -11.35 -10.80
C ASP A 202 17.19 -9.98 -11.33
N GLU A 203 16.06 -9.50 -10.81
CA GLU A 203 15.52 -8.18 -11.16
C GLU A 203 16.24 -7.03 -10.43
N GLY A 204 17.09 -7.36 -9.46
CA GLY A 204 17.70 -6.42 -8.53
C GLY A 204 16.72 -5.80 -7.54
N TRP A 205 17.19 -4.80 -6.81
CA TRP A 205 16.42 -4.08 -5.79
C TRP A 205 16.08 -2.65 -6.28
N PHE A 206 16.24 -1.64 -5.41
CA PHE A 206 15.98 -0.22 -5.68
C PHE A 206 17.12 0.47 -6.47
N GLY A 207 17.78 -0.27 -7.37
CA GLY A 207 18.86 0.25 -8.21
C GLY A 207 18.34 1.07 -9.39
N LYS A 208 19.06 2.10 -9.83
CA LYS A 208 18.69 2.87 -11.05
C LYS A 208 18.79 2.04 -12.32
N ASN A 209 19.63 1.02 -12.30
CA ASN A 209 19.86 0.07 -13.38
C ASN A 209 18.80 -1.04 -13.45
N THR A 210 17.94 -1.20 -12.44
CA THR A 210 16.88 -2.22 -12.48
C THR A 210 15.72 -1.76 -13.36
N SER A 211 14.97 -2.74 -13.88
CA SER A 211 13.91 -2.52 -14.87
C SER A 211 12.90 -1.46 -14.40
N ASN A 212 12.36 -1.64 -13.20
CA ASN A 212 11.31 -0.80 -12.61
C ASN A 212 11.81 0.05 -11.43
N VAL A 213 13.14 0.14 -11.26
CA VAL A 213 13.79 0.94 -10.21
C VAL A 213 13.25 0.58 -8.81
N GLY A 214 12.90 -0.68 -8.57
CA GLY A 214 12.39 -1.19 -7.29
C GLY A 214 10.94 -0.80 -6.94
N VAL A 215 10.18 -0.16 -7.83
CA VAL A 215 8.76 0.15 -7.56
C VAL A 215 7.91 -1.12 -7.55
N ASP A 216 8.20 -2.04 -8.47
CA ASP A 216 7.70 -3.41 -8.51
C ASP A 216 7.85 -4.11 -7.15
N LYS A 217 9.03 -4.04 -6.52
CA LYS A 217 9.31 -4.64 -5.21
C LYS A 217 8.31 -4.15 -4.15
N LEU A 218 7.96 -2.87 -4.16
CA LEU A 218 6.93 -2.33 -3.25
C LEU A 218 5.51 -2.71 -3.65
N ALA A 219 5.23 -2.88 -4.95
CA ALA A 219 3.97 -3.42 -5.42
C ALA A 219 3.74 -4.87 -4.94
N HIS A 220 4.78 -5.72 -5.00
CA HIS A 220 4.75 -7.09 -4.45
C HIS A 220 4.44 -7.09 -2.95
N ALA A 221 5.16 -6.28 -2.16
CA ALA A 221 4.88 -6.13 -0.74
C ALA A 221 3.47 -5.59 -0.47
N PHE A 222 3.03 -4.54 -1.18
CA PHE A 222 1.74 -3.91 -0.95
C PHE A 222 0.58 -4.84 -1.33
N ASN A 223 0.67 -5.51 -2.47
CA ASN A 223 -0.36 -6.45 -2.93
C ASN A 223 -0.49 -7.64 -1.98
N THR A 224 0.64 -8.18 -1.51
CA THR A 224 0.62 -9.27 -0.53
C THR A 224 0.04 -8.81 0.81
N TYR A 225 0.43 -7.62 1.27
CA TYR A 225 -0.13 -6.99 2.46
C TYR A 225 -1.66 -6.80 2.37
N LEU A 226 -2.14 -6.25 1.25
CA LEU A 226 -3.56 -6.02 1.01
C LEU A 226 -4.33 -7.33 0.96
N LEU A 227 -3.83 -8.34 0.24
CA LEU A 227 -4.43 -9.66 0.16
C LEU A 227 -4.49 -10.33 1.55
N ALA A 228 -3.41 -10.25 2.33
CA ALA A 228 -3.37 -10.76 3.70
C ALA A 228 -4.39 -10.06 4.61
N ASP A 229 -4.53 -8.74 4.53
CA ASP A 229 -5.52 -8.00 5.33
C ASP A 229 -6.97 -8.36 4.94
N ILE A 230 -7.25 -8.60 3.66
CA ILE A 230 -8.57 -9.05 3.18
C ILE A 230 -8.88 -10.46 3.70
N ILE A 231 -7.95 -11.41 3.54
CA ILE A 231 -8.11 -12.78 4.02
C ILE A 231 -8.25 -12.78 5.54
N HIS A 232 -7.44 -12.01 6.26
CA HIS A 232 -7.50 -11.88 7.71
C HIS A 232 -8.86 -11.37 8.14
N ALA A 233 -9.40 -10.32 7.51
CA ALA A 233 -10.71 -9.80 7.89
C ALA A 233 -11.82 -10.86 7.81
N ARG A 234 -11.77 -11.75 6.81
CA ARG A 234 -12.71 -12.87 6.69
C ARG A 234 -12.45 -13.95 7.72
N LEU A 235 -11.20 -14.39 7.91
CA LEU A 235 -10.84 -15.40 8.91
C LEU A 235 -11.18 -14.94 10.32
N HIS A 236 -10.88 -13.69 10.66
CA HIS A 236 -11.16 -13.12 11.97
C HIS A 236 -12.65 -13.13 12.28
N GLU A 237 -13.51 -12.90 11.28
CA GLU A 237 -14.95 -13.01 11.42
C GLU A 237 -15.41 -14.47 11.54
N THR A 238 -15.04 -15.34 10.60
CA THR A 238 -15.55 -16.72 10.50
C THR A 238 -15.02 -17.64 11.60
N THR A 239 -13.83 -17.36 12.11
CA THR A 239 -13.19 -18.14 13.18
C THR A 239 -13.41 -17.55 14.57
N ASN A 240 -14.21 -16.48 14.69
CA ASN A 240 -14.45 -15.74 15.94
C ASN A 240 -13.14 -15.25 16.59
N ALA A 241 -12.28 -14.63 15.78
CA ALA A 241 -10.97 -14.10 16.16
C ALA A 241 -10.05 -15.17 16.77
N SER A 242 -10.00 -16.36 16.18
CA SER A 242 -9.16 -17.44 16.73
C SER A 242 -7.68 -17.07 16.62
N GLN A 243 -6.91 -17.25 17.70
CA GLN A 243 -5.47 -17.00 17.70
C GLN A 243 -4.78 -17.66 16.49
N GLY A 244 -3.99 -16.85 15.78
CA GLY A 244 -3.24 -17.28 14.60
C GLY A 244 -3.97 -17.07 13.26
N ASP A 245 -5.20 -16.56 13.25
CA ASP A 245 -5.92 -16.20 12.02
C ASP A 245 -5.14 -15.21 11.12
N ALA A 246 -4.46 -14.22 11.69
CA ALA A 246 -3.62 -13.27 10.97
C ALA A 246 -2.40 -13.95 10.35
N LEU A 247 -1.77 -14.88 11.07
CA LEU A 247 -0.65 -15.68 10.55
C LEU A 247 -1.12 -16.58 9.41
N THR A 248 -2.25 -17.25 9.57
CA THR A 248 -2.87 -18.04 8.51
C THR A 248 -3.12 -17.18 7.28
N ALA A 249 -3.73 -15.99 7.44
CA ALA A 249 -3.95 -15.06 6.33
C ALA A 249 -2.64 -14.66 5.63
N GLY A 250 -1.60 -14.33 6.40
CA GLY A 250 -0.28 -13.99 5.87
C GLY A 250 0.37 -15.11 5.07
N ILE A 251 0.34 -16.35 5.58
CA ILE A 251 0.84 -17.54 4.88
C ILE A 251 0.09 -17.76 3.57
N MET A 252 -1.24 -17.63 3.59
CA MET A 252 -2.06 -17.81 2.38
C MET A 252 -1.77 -16.75 1.33
N ALA A 253 -1.70 -15.47 1.72
CA ALA A 253 -1.38 -14.38 0.82
C ALA A 253 0.01 -14.55 0.20
N ALA A 254 1.03 -14.85 1.01
CA ALA A 254 2.37 -15.15 0.51
C ALA A 254 2.39 -16.36 -0.44
N GLY A 255 1.61 -17.40 -0.14
CA GLY A 255 1.45 -18.58 -1.00
C GLY A 255 0.83 -18.25 -2.36
N PHE A 256 -0.25 -17.46 -2.40
CA PHE A 256 -0.85 -17.01 -3.67
C PHE A 256 0.11 -16.15 -4.49
N MET A 257 0.85 -15.27 -3.83
CA MET A 257 1.83 -14.43 -4.51
C MET A 257 3.02 -15.25 -5.02
N ALA A 258 3.47 -16.26 -4.27
CA ALA A 258 4.47 -17.21 -4.76
C ALA A 258 3.99 -18.02 -5.98
N LEU A 259 2.69 -18.36 -6.06
CA LEU A 259 2.11 -18.96 -7.27
C LEU A 259 2.12 -17.98 -8.46
N ASN A 260 1.91 -16.69 -8.20
CA ASN A 260 2.06 -15.66 -9.23
C ASN A 260 3.50 -15.59 -9.75
N GLU A 261 4.51 -15.63 -8.87
CA GLU A 261 5.93 -15.67 -9.27
C GLU A 261 6.27 -16.93 -10.09
N ILE A 262 5.66 -18.08 -9.77
CA ILE A 262 5.82 -19.29 -10.60
C ILE A 262 5.28 -19.04 -12.02
N SER A 263 4.23 -18.23 -12.15
CA SER A 263 3.73 -17.83 -13.45
C SER A 263 4.62 -16.81 -14.16
N ASP A 264 5.39 -16.00 -13.45
CA ASP A 264 6.43 -15.12 -14.03
C ASP A 264 7.64 -15.94 -14.50
N ALA A 265 7.94 -17.07 -13.85
CA ALA A 265 9.04 -17.98 -14.18
C ALA A 265 9.01 -18.58 -15.60
N ILE A 266 7.84 -18.58 -16.24
CA ILE A 266 7.66 -19.08 -17.61
C ILE A 266 7.61 -17.94 -18.65
N GLU A 267 7.66 -16.68 -18.24
CA GLU A 267 7.72 -15.54 -19.16
C GLU A 267 9.16 -15.24 -19.57
N PRO A 268 9.48 -15.10 -20.87
CA PRO A 268 10.85 -14.90 -21.36
C PRO A 268 11.63 -13.73 -20.72
N ASP A 269 10.93 -12.67 -20.33
CA ASP A 269 11.54 -11.41 -19.88
C ASP A 269 11.39 -11.12 -18.37
N ALA A 270 10.71 -11.99 -17.61
CA ALA A 270 10.38 -11.77 -16.20
C ALA A 270 11.08 -12.74 -15.25
N GLY A 271 10.84 -14.06 -15.39
CA GLY A 271 11.45 -15.10 -14.57
C GLY A 271 11.00 -15.12 -13.09
N TYR A 272 11.44 -16.14 -12.33
CA TYR A 272 11.17 -16.26 -10.90
C TYR A 272 12.16 -15.41 -10.09
N SER A 273 11.66 -14.40 -9.38
CA SER A 273 12.46 -13.43 -8.63
C SER A 273 12.42 -13.67 -7.13
N MET A 274 13.59 -14.00 -6.54
CA MET A 274 13.69 -14.15 -5.08
C MET A 274 13.52 -12.82 -4.34
N GLN A 275 13.80 -11.70 -5.02
CA GLN A 275 13.60 -10.36 -4.52
C GLN A 275 12.10 -10.08 -4.37
N ASP A 276 11.27 -10.48 -5.32
CA ASP A 276 9.80 -10.33 -5.24
C ASP A 276 9.19 -11.26 -4.20
N VAL A 277 9.64 -12.52 -4.14
CA VAL A 277 9.27 -13.44 -3.05
C VAL A 277 9.59 -12.83 -1.68
N THR A 278 10.76 -12.22 -1.52
CA THR A 278 11.16 -11.57 -0.26
C THR A 278 10.21 -10.41 0.08
N MET A 279 9.84 -9.60 -0.90
CA MET A 279 8.91 -8.49 -0.69
C MET A 279 7.48 -8.97 -0.42
N ASN A 280 7.05 -10.06 -1.06
CA ASN A 280 5.77 -10.71 -0.76
C ASN A 280 5.73 -11.13 0.72
N ILE A 281 6.78 -11.80 1.19
CA ILE A 281 6.91 -12.18 2.61
C ILE A 281 6.91 -10.94 3.52
N ALA A 282 7.63 -9.87 3.16
CA ALA A 282 7.64 -8.63 3.94
C ALA A 282 6.25 -7.99 4.06
N GLY A 283 5.47 -7.99 2.97
CA GLY A 283 4.09 -7.53 2.95
C GLY A 283 3.17 -8.37 3.86
N ALA A 284 3.26 -9.69 3.76
CA ALA A 284 2.53 -10.61 4.64
C ALA A 284 2.90 -10.42 6.11
N ALA A 285 4.19 -10.30 6.43
CA ALA A 285 4.69 -10.06 7.77
C ALA A 285 4.18 -8.73 8.34
N PHE A 286 4.15 -7.67 7.52
CA PHE A 286 3.59 -6.39 7.92
C PHE A 286 2.08 -6.49 8.23
N SER A 287 1.31 -7.25 7.42
CA SER A 287 -0.10 -7.55 7.73
C SER A 287 -0.24 -8.26 9.07
N VAL A 288 0.55 -9.32 9.31
CA VAL A 288 0.53 -10.06 10.59
C VAL A 288 0.82 -9.13 11.75
N LEU A 289 1.89 -8.34 11.68
CA LEU A 289 2.26 -7.35 12.71
C LEU A 289 1.10 -6.40 13.00
N ARG A 290 0.51 -5.84 11.94
CA ARG A 290 -0.57 -4.87 12.02
C ARG A 290 -1.84 -5.43 12.68
N ASN A 291 -2.12 -6.72 12.47
CA ASN A 291 -3.33 -7.38 12.96
C ASN A 291 -3.15 -8.15 14.28
N THR A 292 -1.92 -8.24 14.79
CA THR A 292 -1.62 -8.97 16.04
C THR A 292 -1.08 -8.08 17.14
N VAL A 293 -0.47 -6.93 16.81
CA VAL A 293 0.06 -6.01 17.81
C VAL A 293 -0.96 -4.90 18.09
N PRO A 294 -1.44 -4.76 19.34
CA PRO A 294 -2.43 -3.75 19.72
C PRO A 294 -1.98 -2.34 19.35
N GLY A 295 -2.86 -1.60 18.67
CA GLY A 295 -2.62 -0.20 18.35
C GLY A 295 -1.80 0.05 17.09
N VAL A 296 -1.24 -0.98 16.42
CA VAL A 296 -0.47 -0.79 15.18
C VAL A 296 -1.40 -0.47 14.02
N LYS A 297 -2.50 -1.22 13.84
CA LYS A 297 -3.48 -0.96 12.77
C LYS A 297 -4.02 0.46 12.80
N GLU A 298 -4.28 1.00 13.99
CA GLU A 298 -4.83 2.33 14.20
C GLU A 298 -3.82 3.43 13.89
N LYS A 299 -2.52 3.19 14.12
CA LYS A 299 -1.46 4.18 13.99
C LYS A 299 -0.73 4.14 12.67
N VAL A 300 -0.60 2.97 12.04
CA VAL A 300 0.23 2.78 10.85
C VAL A 300 -0.57 2.15 9.73
N SER A 301 -0.35 2.68 8.52
CA SER A 301 -0.88 2.13 7.27
C SER A 301 0.21 2.12 6.21
N PHE A 302 0.29 1.05 5.43
CA PHE A 302 1.06 1.01 4.20
C PHE A 302 0.09 1.32 3.06
N LYS A 303 0.29 2.43 2.35
CA LYS A 303 -0.63 2.95 1.34
C LYS A 303 0.01 3.00 -0.03
N VAL A 304 -0.85 2.94 -1.05
CA VAL A 304 -0.50 3.31 -2.41
C VAL A 304 -1.29 4.54 -2.84
N GLU A 305 -0.64 5.42 -3.60
CA GLU A 305 -1.30 6.46 -4.39
C GLU A 305 -1.10 6.13 -5.87
N ILE A 306 -2.17 6.22 -6.64
CA ILE A 306 -2.15 6.05 -8.09
C ILE A 306 -2.37 7.40 -8.72
N VAL A 307 -1.32 8.02 -9.26
CA VAL A 307 -1.43 9.32 -9.93
C VAL A 307 -1.83 9.13 -11.39
N PRO A 308 -2.89 9.81 -11.86
CA PRO A 308 -3.32 9.70 -13.25
C PRO A 308 -2.23 10.08 -14.25
N ASN A 309 -2.21 9.39 -15.39
CA ASN A 309 -1.42 9.73 -16.58
C ASN A 309 -2.36 10.10 -17.74
N ASP A 310 -1.84 10.24 -18.95
CA ASP A 310 -2.64 10.61 -20.14
C ASP A 310 -3.76 9.59 -20.45
N GLN A 311 -3.62 8.34 -20.00
CA GLN A 311 -4.63 7.30 -20.13
C GLN A 311 -5.53 7.18 -18.88
N PHE A 312 -5.43 8.13 -17.95
CA PHE A 312 -5.98 8.12 -16.60
C PHE A 312 -5.45 6.97 -15.72
N TYR A 313 -5.50 5.72 -16.19
CA TYR A 313 -4.98 4.54 -15.50
C TYR A 313 -4.42 3.51 -16.49
N THR A 314 -3.22 3.02 -16.21
CA THR A 314 -2.61 1.93 -16.97
C THR A 314 -2.60 0.63 -16.14
N ARG A 315 -3.01 -0.47 -16.77
CA ARG A 315 -3.21 -1.78 -16.11
C ARG A 315 -1.97 -2.66 -16.05
N ALA A 316 -0.96 -2.41 -16.90
CA ALA A 316 0.20 -3.29 -17.04
C ALA A 316 1.45 -2.53 -17.52
N GLY A 317 2.62 -3.17 -17.35
CA GLY A 317 3.90 -2.68 -17.83
C GLY A 317 4.45 -1.49 -17.05
N LYS A 318 5.54 -0.90 -17.55
CA LYS A 318 6.24 0.22 -16.87
C LYS A 318 5.37 1.44 -16.58
N PRO A 319 4.43 1.86 -17.46
CA PRO A 319 3.59 3.02 -17.15
C PRO A 319 2.68 2.79 -15.95
N HIS A 320 2.25 1.55 -15.69
CA HIS A 320 1.50 1.19 -14.48
C HIS A 320 2.30 1.50 -13.20
N TYR A 321 3.57 1.07 -13.15
CA TYR A 321 4.45 1.37 -12.01
C TYR A 321 4.78 2.86 -11.89
N ALA A 322 4.91 3.59 -13.01
CA ALA A 322 5.18 5.02 -12.99
C ALA A 322 4.05 5.84 -12.34
N GLN A 323 2.83 5.30 -12.27
CA GLN A 323 1.72 5.94 -11.57
C GLN A 323 1.75 5.72 -10.05
N GLN A 324 2.49 4.71 -9.58
CA GLN A 324 2.44 4.27 -8.19
C GLN A 324 3.42 5.02 -7.30
N ARG A 325 2.92 5.47 -6.16
CA ARG A 325 3.73 5.91 -5.04
C ARG A 325 3.34 5.08 -3.83
N PHE A 326 4.32 4.53 -3.15
CA PHE A 326 4.11 3.70 -1.97
C PHE A 326 4.56 4.46 -0.73
N MET A 327 3.83 4.36 0.37
CA MET A 327 4.16 5.10 1.60
C MET A 327 3.71 4.39 2.86
N PHE A 328 4.52 4.48 3.91
CA PHE A 328 4.08 4.23 5.27
C PHE A 328 3.60 5.56 5.87
N SER A 329 2.37 5.53 6.37
CA SER A 329 1.72 6.69 6.99
C SER A 329 1.51 6.44 8.48
N LEU A 330 2.02 7.36 9.29
CA LEU A 330 1.73 7.48 10.70
C LEU A 330 0.50 8.37 10.87
N LYS A 331 -0.62 7.76 11.25
CA LYS A 331 -1.95 8.36 11.28
C LYS A 331 -2.19 9.07 12.60
N GLY A 332 -2.43 10.38 12.55
CA GLY A 332 -2.74 11.17 13.75
C GLY A 332 -3.97 10.65 14.51
N ALA A 333 -5.02 10.22 13.80
CA ALA A 333 -6.23 9.62 14.38
C ALA A 333 -5.97 8.36 15.24
N GLY A 334 -4.84 7.68 15.00
CA GLY A 334 -4.43 6.50 15.76
C GLY A 334 -4.02 6.79 17.20
N PHE A 335 -3.70 8.05 17.53
CA PHE A 335 -3.18 8.45 18.83
C PHE A 335 -4.28 9.08 19.70
N PRO A 336 -4.58 8.52 20.90
CA PRO A 336 -5.60 9.05 21.78
C PRO A 336 -5.47 10.56 22.08
N GLY A 337 -4.23 11.05 22.27
CA GLY A 337 -3.96 12.46 22.54
C GLY A 337 -4.23 13.39 21.35
N LEU A 338 -4.24 12.88 20.11
CA LEU A 338 -4.46 13.68 18.91
C LEU A 338 -5.91 13.63 18.40
N ARG A 339 -6.71 12.66 18.87
CA ARG A 339 -8.10 12.44 18.41
C ARG A 339 -9.06 13.62 18.60
N ARG A 340 -8.76 14.53 19.54
CA ARG A 340 -9.56 15.74 19.79
C ARG A 340 -8.94 17.01 19.17
N THR A 341 -7.90 16.84 18.35
CA THR A 341 -7.18 17.94 17.70
C THR A 341 -7.30 17.83 16.19
N PRO A 342 -7.05 18.91 15.43
CA PRO A 342 -7.00 18.85 13.97
C PRO A 342 -5.96 17.85 13.43
N LEU A 343 -4.94 17.49 14.22
CA LEU A 343 -3.91 16.53 13.83
C LEU A 343 -4.47 15.12 13.59
N ARG A 344 -5.70 14.80 14.04
CA ARG A 344 -6.37 13.55 13.68
C ARG A 344 -6.53 13.35 12.17
N PHE A 345 -6.61 14.45 11.41
CA PHE A 345 -6.78 14.44 9.96
C PHE A 345 -5.46 14.45 9.19
N VAL A 346 -4.32 14.38 9.87
CA VAL A 346 -2.98 14.45 9.26
C VAL A 346 -2.26 13.12 9.44
N ASP A 347 -1.65 12.68 8.34
CA ASP A 347 -0.77 11.52 8.28
C ASP A 347 0.67 12.00 8.00
N LEU A 348 1.63 11.63 8.85
CA LEU A 348 3.05 11.80 8.55
C LEU A 348 3.51 10.64 7.66
N GLN A 349 4.14 10.92 6.53
CA GLN A 349 4.45 9.93 5.50
C GLN A 349 5.95 9.79 5.28
N VAL A 350 6.40 8.55 5.09
CA VAL A 350 7.66 8.21 4.45
C VAL A 350 7.37 7.25 3.31
N GLY A 351 7.93 7.49 2.13
CA GLY A 351 7.57 6.70 0.98
C GLY A 351 8.57 6.74 -0.16
N TYR A 352 8.24 6.01 -1.22
CA TYR A 352 9.09 5.82 -2.38
C TYR A 352 8.27 5.81 -3.66
N PHE A 353 8.84 6.41 -4.70
CA PHE A 353 8.44 6.20 -6.09
C PHE A 353 9.64 6.39 -7.03
N ALA A 354 9.47 6.04 -8.30
CA ALA A 354 10.47 6.28 -9.33
C ALA A 354 9.88 7.06 -10.51
N SER A 355 10.75 7.72 -11.27
CA SER A 355 10.38 8.36 -12.53
C SER A 355 11.50 8.20 -13.56
N ARG A 356 11.22 8.54 -14.83
CA ARG A 356 12.19 8.48 -15.94
C ARG A 356 12.77 7.08 -16.20
N PHE A 357 11.98 6.04 -16.00
CA PHE A 357 12.41 4.64 -16.19
C PHE A 357 11.63 3.90 -17.28
N LEU A 358 10.78 4.62 -18.03
CA LEU A 358 10.07 4.06 -19.17
C LEU A 358 11.05 3.65 -20.27
N ASN A 359 10.63 2.74 -21.16
CA ASN A 359 11.47 2.30 -22.27
C ASN A 359 11.88 3.48 -23.17
N GLU A 360 10.97 4.41 -23.42
CA GLU A 360 11.23 5.66 -24.16
C GLU A 360 12.22 6.58 -23.45
N ASP A 361 12.17 6.67 -22.11
CA ASP A 361 13.12 7.48 -21.34
C ASP A 361 14.53 6.90 -21.46
N ARG A 362 14.65 5.58 -21.35
CA ARG A 362 15.93 4.87 -21.50
C ARG A 362 16.48 4.99 -22.92
N ALA A 363 15.63 4.83 -23.94
CA ALA A 363 16.00 5.02 -25.34
C ALA A 363 16.47 6.47 -25.62
N ALA A 364 15.88 7.45 -24.94
CA ALA A 364 16.28 8.85 -24.99
C ALA A 364 17.50 9.19 -24.10
N GLY A 365 18.15 8.20 -23.48
CA GLY A 365 19.31 8.38 -22.60
C GLY A 365 19.00 9.14 -21.30
N ARG A 366 17.73 9.22 -20.89
CA ARG A 366 17.34 9.88 -19.64
C ARG A 366 17.65 8.97 -18.46
N GLU A 367 18.36 9.52 -17.48
CA GLU A 367 18.69 8.77 -16.27
C GLU A 367 17.43 8.55 -15.40
N PRO A 368 17.16 7.29 -14.96
CA PRO A 368 16.11 6.98 -14.00
C PRO A 368 16.30 7.70 -12.67
N LYS A 369 15.18 8.15 -12.08
CA LYS A 369 15.16 8.87 -10.80
C LYS A 369 14.44 8.08 -9.73
N ARG A 370 15.00 8.13 -8.53
CA ARG A 370 14.47 7.54 -7.30
C ARG A 370 14.04 8.67 -6.38
N HIS A 371 12.85 8.54 -5.82
CA HIS A 371 12.24 9.56 -4.99
C HIS A 371 11.87 8.92 -3.65
N LEU A 372 12.85 8.84 -2.75
CA LEU A 372 12.55 8.62 -1.33
C LEU A 372 12.03 9.96 -0.79
N PHE A 373 10.89 9.96 -0.12
CA PHE A 373 10.25 11.18 0.33
C PHE A 373 9.79 11.10 1.78
N VAL A 374 9.72 12.27 2.39
CA VAL A 374 8.95 12.53 3.60
C VAL A 374 7.82 13.49 3.27
N GLY A 375 6.67 13.37 3.92
CA GLY A 375 5.53 14.21 3.59
C GLY A 375 4.47 14.28 4.66
N LEU A 376 3.51 15.18 4.44
CA LEU A 376 2.29 15.31 5.22
C LEU A 376 1.11 15.08 4.29
N GLY A 377 0.26 14.11 4.62
CA GLY A 377 -0.96 13.83 3.88
C GLY A 377 -2.22 14.03 4.71
N LEU A 378 -3.33 14.23 4.03
CA LEU A 378 -4.65 14.24 4.63
C LEU A 378 -5.12 12.80 4.84
N ASN A 379 -5.60 12.52 6.04
CA ASN A 379 -6.34 11.31 6.36
C ASN A 379 -7.78 11.47 5.87
N VAL A 380 -7.98 11.30 4.55
CA VAL A 380 -9.29 11.49 3.92
C VAL A 380 -10.34 10.52 4.49
N GLY A 381 -9.92 9.31 4.88
CA GLY A 381 -10.80 8.33 5.54
C GLY A 381 -11.35 8.85 6.86
N GLU A 382 -10.50 9.45 7.70
CA GLU A 382 -10.94 10.12 8.93
C GLU A 382 -11.82 11.35 8.63
N LEU A 383 -11.42 12.16 7.64
CA LEU A 383 -12.12 13.39 7.29
C LEU A 383 -13.56 13.14 6.82
N LEU A 384 -13.77 12.14 5.96
CA LEU A 384 -15.08 11.85 5.38
C LEU A 384 -15.91 10.86 6.20
N PHE A 385 -15.25 9.93 6.91
CA PHE A 385 -15.92 8.78 7.51
C PHE A 385 -15.56 8.54 8.98
N GLY A 386 -14.75 9.40 9.61
CA GLY A 386 -14.29 9.24 10.99
C GLY A 386 -15.43 9.09 12.01
N GLU A 387 -16.50 9.85 11.81
CA GLU A 387 -17.71 9.86 12.66
C GLU A 387 -18.82 8.93 12.15
N SER A 388 -18.61 8.22 11.04
CA SER A 388 -19.64 7.40 10.41
C SER A 388 -19.74 6.01 11.03
N ASN A 389 -20.94 5.63 11.47
CA ASN A 389 -21.24 4.29 11.98
C ASN A 389 -21.88 3.36 10.93
N SER A 390 -22.17 3.87 9.73
CA SER A 390 -22.79 3.08 8.66
C SER A 390 -21.83 2.04 8.07
N GLY A 391 -22.36 0.97 7.49
CA GLY A 391 -21.55 -0.03 6.79
C GLY A 391 -20.74 0.58 5.65
N PHE A 392 -21.36 1.47 4.88
CA PHE A 392 -20.70 2.22 3.80
C PHE A 392 -19.55 3.09 4.32
N GLY A 393 -19.75 3.83 5.42
CA GLY A 393 -18.70 4.67 6.00
C GLY A 393 -17.51 3.86 6.50
N LYS A 394 -17.77 2.71 7.15
CA LYS A 394 -16.71 1.79 7.58
C LYS A 394 -15.93 1.22 6.40
N ALA A 395 -16.62 0.81 5.34
CA ALA A 395 -15.99 0.32 4.12
C ALA A 395 -15.16 1.41 3.42
N GLY A 396 -15.71 2.62 3.27
CA GLY A 396 -15.00 3.76 2.70
C GLY A 396 -13.73 4.12 3.48
N ARG A 397 -13.83 4.16 4.82
CA ARG A 397 -12.68 4.35 5.70
C ARG A 397 -11.65 3.24 5.56
N ALA A 398 -12.08 1.98 5.46
CA ALA A 398 -11.20 0.84 5.28
C ALA A 398 -10.44 0.93 3.95
N VAL A 399 -11.11 1.27 2.85
CA VAL A 399 -10.46 1.44 1.54
C VAL A 399 -9.41 2.57 1.58
N LEU A 400 -9.74 3.71 2.17
CA LEU A 400 -8.83 4.86 2.32
C LEU A 400 -7.69 4.64 3.34
N ASP A 401 -7.71 3.51 4.04
CA ASP A 401 -6.61 3.05 4.88
C ASP A 401 -5.48 2.41 4.05
N TYR A 402 -5.78 1.97 2.82
CA TYR A 402 -4.82 1.42 1.86
C TYR A 402 -4.55 2.37 0.68
N LEU A 403 -5.48 3.29 0.40
CA LEU A 403 -5.38 4.23 -0.72
C LEU A 403 -5.17 5.67 -0.23
N GLN A 404 -4.11 6.30 -0.72
CA GLN A 404 -3.96 7.75 -0.65
C GLN A 404 -4.57 8.35 -1.92
N LEU A 405 -5.43 9.36 -1.77
CA LEU A 405 -5.99 10.06 -2.93
C LEU A 405 -4.96 11.00 -3.54
N PRO A 406 -4.85 11.08 -4.88
CA PRO A 406 -4.01 12.04 -5.56
C PRO A 406 -4.22 13.47 -5.04
N TYR A 407 -3.12 14.21 -4.91
CA TYR A 407 -3.12 15.63 -4.54
C TYR A 407 -3.62 15.94 -3.12
N THR A 408 -3.65 14.93 -2.24
CA THR A 408 -4.02 15.12 -0.82
C THR A 408 -2.82 15.03 0.12
N SER A 409 -1.60 15.16 -0.40
CA SER A 409 -0.37 15.18 0.40
C SER A 409 0.69 16.06 -0.23
N ILE A 410 1.48 16.74 0.61
CA ILE A 410 2.67 17.50 0.23
C ILE A 410 3.91 16.71 0.66
N ARG A 411 4.90 16.62 -0.23
CA ARG A 411 6.08 15.76 -0.06
C ARG A 411 7.34 16.46 -0.49
N TYR A 412 8.42 16.18 0.24
CA TYR A 412 9.78 16.57 -0.10
C TYR A 412 10.60 15.32 -0.36
N ASP A 413 11.22 15.22 -1.53
CA ASP A 413 11.95 14.04 -1.97
C ASP A 413 13.48 14.23 -2.06
N THR A 414 14.20 13.12 -2.19
CA THR A 414 15.67 13.08 -2.32
C THR A 414 16.23 13.78 -3.57
N THR A 415 15.38 14.24 -4.49
CA THR A 415 15.79 15.05 -5.63
C THR A 415 15.66 16.55 -5.37
N GLY A 416 15.26 16.94 -4.15
CA GLY A 416 15.05 18.33 -3.74
C GLY A 416 13.71 18.90 -4.20
N ARG A 417 12.79 18.06 -4.70
CA ARG A 417 11.48 18.50 -5.18
C ARG A 417 10.49 18.55 -4.02
N LEU A 418 9.84 19.69 -3.86
CA LEU A 418 8.62 19.84 -3.07
C LEU A 418 7.41 19.73 -4.02
N GLY A 419 6.45 18.87 -3.71
CA GLY A 419 5.24 18.73 -4.51
C GLY A 419 4.28 17.67 -4.00
N ASN A 420 3.25 17.39 -4.80
CA ASN A 420 2.29 16.32 -4.55
C ASN A 420 2.71 15.04 -5.26
#